data_AF-A0A1V4RFB3-F1
#
_entry.id   AF-A0A1V4RFB3-F1
#
_cell.length_a   1.000
_cell.length_b   1.000
_cell.length_c   1.000
_cell.angle_alpha   90.00
_cell.angle_beta   90.00
_cell.angle_gamma   90.00
#
_symmetry.space_group_name_H-M   'P 1'
#
loop_
_entity.id
_entity.type
_entity.pdbx_description
1 polymer ?
#
loop_
_entity_poly.entity_id
_entity_poly.type
_entity_poly.pdbx_seq_one_letter_code
_entity_poly.pdbx_strand_id
1 'polypeptide(L)'
;MVKKDYVLKILINIVLAVLFTAGVYASEDRALYYEGIRDARHNNIDFAFIIFDNLARDYPSSRYFEDALFATGEYRFLINDYTDSRVIFNKIVSSPENTKVKLFAYAYLMKLCEKTGCEHKVYLGYKKNVLTFKQISLLFRNSQEVTYTSALQKVHKAVYFIDKVVVYIDNEAFLTIHF
;
A
#
# COMPACT_ATOMS: atom_id res chain seq x y z
N MET A 1 29.14 2.21 -43.50
CA MET A 1 29.45 1.96 -42.07
C MET A 1 29.06 3.10 -41.12
N VAL A 2 29.15 4.38 -41.52
CA VAL A 2 28.92 5.57 -40.66
C VAL A 2 27.54 5.68 -39.98
N LYS A 3 26.48 5.13 -40.59
CA LYS A 3 25.09 5.29 -40.09
C LYS A 3 24.82 4.49 -38.80
N LYS A 4 25.54 3.38 -38.58
CA LYS A 4 25.35 2.49 -37.42
C LYS A 4 25.97 3.08 -36.14
N ASP A 5 27.11 3.77 -36.27
CA ASP A 5 27.79 4.44 -35.16
C ASP A 5 27.03 5.67 -34.67
N TYR A 6 26.34 6.38 -35.56
CA TYR A 6 25.47 7.51 -35.19
C TYR A 6 24.25 7.05 -34.39
N VAL A 7 23.58 5.97 -34.82
CA VAL A 7 22.45 5.39 -34.11
C VAL A 7 22.88 4.85 -32.73
N LEU A 8 24.06 4.23 -32.64
CA LEU A 8 24.61 3.74 -31.37
C LEU A 8 24.93 4.90 -30.40
N LYS A 9 25.50 6.00 -30.87
CA LYS A 9 25.76 7.19 -30.04
C LYS A 9 24.47 7.87 -29.57
N ILE A 10 23.44 7.95 -30.41
CA ILE A 10 22.13 8.46 -30.02
C ILE A 10 21.49 7.56 -28.96
N LEU A 11 21.54 6.24 -29.14
CA LEU A 11 21.04 5.28 -28.14
C LEU A 11 21.79 5.40 -26.81
N ILE A 12 23.11 5.52 -26.83
CA ILE A 12 23.93 5.71 -25.61
C ILE A 12 23.54 7.01 -24.90
N ASN A 13 23.35 8.13 -25.62
CA ASN A 13 22.95 9.40 -25.02
C ASN A 13 21.52 9.38 -24.46
N ILE A 14 20.59 8.69 -25.13
CA ILE A 14 19.23 8.49 -24.60
C ILE A 14 19.28 7.65 -23.32
N VAL A 15 20.05 6.56 -23.32
CA VAL A 15 20.23 5.71 -22.13
C VAL A 15 20.88 6.50 -21.00
N LEU A 16 21.89 7.32 -21.28
CA LEU A 16 22.55 8.14 -20.26
C LEU A 16 21.60 9.22 -19.69
N ALA A 17 20.77 9.84 -20.53
CA ALA A 17 19.76 10.80 -20.10
C ALA A 17 18.66 10.14 -19.24
N VAL A 18 18.21 8.94 -19.60
CA VAL A 18 17.24 8.15 -18.83
C VAL A 18 17.84 7.69 -17.48
N LEU A 19 19.11 7.30 -17.45
CA LEU A 19 19.79 6.92 -16.21
C LEU A 19 19.99 8.13 -15.28
N PHE A 20 20.27 9.31 -15.84
CA PHE A 20 20.45 10.53 -15.06
C PHE A 20 19.14 10.99 -14.40
N THR A 21 18.03 10.98 -15.15
CA THR A 21 16.72 11.33 -14.58
C THR A 21 16.27 10.30 -13.55
N ALA A 22 16.43 9.00 -13.83
CA ALA A 22 16.10 7.94 -12.88
C ALA A 22 16.89 8.06 -11.55
N GLY A 23 18.16 8.46 -11.61
CA GLY A 23 18.99 8.69 -10.42
C GLY A 23 18.50 9.85 -9.56
N VAL A 24 18.08 10.97 -10.17
CA VAL A 24 17.52 12.13 -9.46
C VAL A 24 16.17 11.77 -8.83
N TYR A 25 15.26 11.16 -9.61
CA TYR A 25 13.95 10.69 -9.11
C TYR A 25 14.10 9.72 -7.92
N ALA A 26 15.07 8.80 -7.97
CA ALA A 26 15.34 7.82 -6.90
C ALA A 26 16.00 8.39 -5.64
N SER A 27 16.54 9.61 -5.71
CA SER A 27 17.08 10.32 -4.55
C SER A 27 16.01 11.16 -3.85
N GLU A 28 15.11 11.74 -4.64
CA GLU A 28 14.05 12.63 -4.17
C GLU A 28 12.86 11.87 -3.57
N ASP A 29 12.41 10.79 -4.22
CA ASP A 29 11.33 9.93 -3.71
C ASP A 29 11.68 9.32 -2.34
N ARG A 30 12.94 8.93 -2.16
CA ARG A 30 13.49 8.42 -0.90
C ARG A 30 13.50 9.50 0.17
N ALA A 31 13.92 10.71 -0.18
CA ALA A 31 13.95 11.83 0.75
C ALA A 31 12.54 12.14 1.26
N LEU A 32 11.57 12.26 0.35
CA LEU A 32 10.16 12.44 0.67
C LEU A 32 9.64 11.30 1.56
N TYR A 33 9.93 10.04 1.21
CA TYR A 33 9.47 8.90 2.00
C TYR A 33 9.94 8.99 3.45
N TYR A 34 11.24 9.19 3.68
CA TYR A 34 11.77 9.25 5.04
C TYR A 34 11.38 10.54 5.77
N GLU A 35 11.10 11.62 5.05
CA GLU A 35 10.52 12.82 5.62
C GLU A 35 9.11 12.58 6.16
N GLY A 36 8.25 11.95 5.36
CA GLY A 36 6.90 11.58 5.78
C GLY A 36 6.92 10.61 6.97
N ILE A 37 7.85 9.64 6.98
CA ILE A 37 8.05 8.73 8.11
C ILE A 37 8.46 9.51 9.37
N ARG A 38 9.38 10.48 9.24
CA ARG A 38 9.82 11.32 10.36
C ARG A 38 8.63 12.08 10.93
N ASP A 39 7.83 12.72 10.10
CA ASP A 39 6.67 13.50 10.56
C ASP A 39 5.63 12.59 11.22
N ALA A 40 5.37 11.40 10.65
CA ALA A 40 4.47 10.41 11.24
C ALA A 40 4.94 9.97 12.64
N ARG A 41 6.25 9.74 12.82
CA ARG A 41 6.84 9.39 14.14
C ARG A 41 6.71 10.49 15.18
N HIS A 42 6.67 11.76 14.75
CA HIS A 42 6.41 12.89 15.64
C HIS A 42 4.91 13.17 15.83
N ASN A 43 4.04 12.25 15.42
CA ASN A 43 2.58 12.37 15.46
C ASN A 43 2.04 13.55 14.61
N ASN A 44 2.83 14.02 13.65
CA ASN A 44 2.46 15.07 12.70
C ASN A 44 1.80 14.42 11.47
N ILE A 45 0.69 13.72 11.69
CA ILE A 45 0.07 12.84 10.69
C ILE A 45 -0.45 13.61 9.47
N ASP A 46 -0.96 14.84 9.65
CA ASP A 46 -1.42 15.68 8.54
C ASP A 46 -0.26 16.09 7.60
N PHE A 47 0.91 16.42 8.16
CA PHE A 47 2.10 16.75 7.39
C PHE A 47 2.68 15.53 6.68
N ALA A 48 2.74 14.39 7.39
CA ALA A 48 3.13 13.12 6.80
C ALA A 48 2.24 12.77 5.60
N PHE A 49 0.92 12.96 5.73
CA PHE A 49 -0.02 12.77 4.63
C PHE A 49 0.31 13.63 3.41
N ILE A 50 0.58 14.93 3.58
CA ILE A 50 0.94 15.82 2.46
C ILE A 50 2.17 15.28 1.73
N ILE A 51 3.19 14.84 2.47
CA ILE A 51 4.43 14.31 1.90
C ILE A 51 4.17 13.00 1.14
N PHE A 52 3.40 12.06 1.72
CA PHE A 52 3.08 10.80 1.07
C PHE A 52 2.15 10.97 -0.14
N ASP A 53 1.21 11.92 -0.09
CA ASP A 53 0.36 12.26 -1.24
C ASP A 53 1.19 12.81 -2.39
N ASN A 54 2.15 13.71 -2.11
CA ASN A 54 3.10 14.21 -3.10
C ASN A 54 3.94 13.07 -3.69
N LEU A 55 4.49 12.18 -2.84
CA LEU A 55 5.26 11.03 -3.31
C LEU A 55 4.44 10.14 -4.25
N ALA A 56 3.22 9.77 -3.84
CA ALA A 56 2.35 8.90 -4.61
C ALA A 56 1.88 9.54 -5.93
N ARG A 57 1.73 10.86 -5.97
CA ARG A 57 1.32 11.60 -7.16
C ARG A 57 2.47 11.81 -8.14
N ASP A 58 3.62 12.25 -7.63
CA ASP A 58 4.71 12.76 -8.44
C ASP A 58 5.74 11.66 -8.80
N TYR A 59 5.77 10.55 -8.04
CA TYR A 59 6.70 9.42 -8.22
C TYR A 59 5.98 8.06 -8.30
N PRO A 60 5.09 7.83 -9.28
CA PRO A 60 4.30 6.60 -9.38
C PRO A 60 5.12 5.32 -9.67
N SER A 61 6.35 5.47 -10.14
CA SER A 61 7.30 4.35 -10.36
C SER A 61 8.22 4.09 -9.15
N SER A 62 8.10 4.89 -8.09
CA SER A 62 8.91 4.74 -6.89
C SER A 62 8.65 3.39 -6.23
N ARG A 63 9.71 2.80 -5.65
CA ARG A 63 9.57 1.63 -4.77
C ARG A 63 8.76 1.92 -3.50
N TYR A 64 8.59 3.19 -3.15
CA TYR A 64 7.84 3.66 -1.99
C TYR A 64 6.38 3.99 -2.32
N PHE A 65 6.00 3.89 -3.60
CA PHE A 65 4.68 4.27 -4.08
C PHE A 65 3.55 3.53 -3.36
N GLU A 66 3.64 2.20 -3.20
CA GLU A 66 2.58 1.41 -2.56
C GLU A 66 2.41 1.79 -1.08
N ASP A 67 3.51 1.97 -0.34
CA ASP A 67 3.49 2.39 1.06
C ASP A 67 2.92 3.80 1.24
N ALA A 68 3.34 4.75 0.40
CA ALA A 68 2.85 6.13 0.42
C ALA A 68 1.36 6.18 0.08
N LEU A 69 0.93 5.43 -0.95
CA LEU A 69 -0.47 5.32 -1.33
C LEU A 69 -1.30 4.71 -0.20
N PHE A 70 -0.79 3.69 0.49
CA PHE A 70 -1.46 3.11 1.66
C PHE A 70 -1.61 4.13 2.79
N ALA A 71 -0.55 4.88 3.09
CA ALA A 71 -0.58 5.95 4.10
C ALA A 71 -1.63 7.02 3.77
N THR A 72 -1.73 7.44 2.51
CA THR A 72 -2.77 8.36 2.04
C THR A 72 -4.17 7.78 2.25
N GLY A 73 -4.39 6.50 1.92
CA GLY A 73 -5.69 5.83 2.12
C GLY A 73 -6.07 5.69 3.60
N GLU A 74 -5.09 5.39 4.45
CA GLU A 74 -5.22 5.27 5.90
C GLU A 74 -5.53 6.63 6.55
N TYR A 75 -4.84 7.69 6.14
CA TYR A 75 -5.14 9.06 6.57
C TYR A 75 -6.58 9.46 6.21
N ARG A 76 -6.98 9.23 4.95
CA ARG A 76 -8.34 9.53 4.48
C ARG A 76 -9.40 8.76 5.27
N PHE A 77 -9.13 7.50 5.59
CA PHE A 77 -9.99 6.71 6.48
C PHE A 77 -10.11 7.35 7.87
N LEU A 78 -8.98 7.78 8.46
CA LEU A 78 -8.90 8.37 9.79
C LEU A 78 -9.74 9.65 9.90
N ILE A 79 -9.70 10.51 8.88
CA ILE A 79 -10.48 11.75 8.84
C ILE A 79 -11.92 11.57 8.34
N ASN A 80 -12.38 10.32 8.21
CA ASN A 80 -13.70 9.92 7.70
C ASN A 80 -13.99 10.29 6.24
N ASP A 81 -12.95 10.57 5.46
CA ASP A 81 -13.04 10.70 4.01
C ASP A 81 -13.10 9.32 3.35
N TYR A 82 -14.22 8.64 3.58
CA TYR A 82 -14.43 7.26 3.16
C TYR A 82 -14.52 7.12 1.64
N THR A 83 -14.90 8.17 0.92
CA THR A 83 -14.97 8.19 -0.54
C THR A 83 -13.57 8.07 -1.13
N ASP A 84 -12.66 8.99 -0.77
CA ASP A 84 -11.30 8.99 -1.31
C ASP A 84 -10.49 7.81 -0.76
N SER A 85 -10.68 7.46 0.51
CA SER A 85 -10.07 6.26 1.11
C SER A 85 -10.42 4.99 0.32
N ARG A 86 -11.69 4.83 -0.08
CA ARG A 86 -12.13 3.69 -0.91
C ARG A 86 -11.46 3.69 -2.28
N VAL A 87 -11.35 4.84 -2.94
CA VAL A 87 -10.68 4.97 -4.24
C VAL A 87 -9.22 4.53 -4.14
N ILE A 88 -8.51 5.02 -3.12
CA ILE A 88 -7.10 4.72 -2.88
C ILE A 88 -6.90 3.22 -2.62
N PHE A 89 -7.64 2.62 -1.70
CA PHE A 89 -7.47 1.20 -1.41
C PHE A 89 -7.86 0.30 -2.59
N ASN A 90 -8.88 0.68 -3.38
CA ASN A 90 -9.20 -0.03 -4.63
C ASN A 90 -8.03 0.02 -5.64
N LYS A 91 -7.33 1.16 -5.73
CA LYS A 91 -6.12 1.29 -6.56
C LYS A 91 -5.04 0.32 -6.11
N ILE A 92 -4.77 0.20 -4.81
CA ILE A 92 -3.78 -0.75 -4.26
C ILE A 92 -4.14 -2.20 -4.63
N VAL A 93 -5.39 -2.61 -4.39
CA VAL A 93 -5.79 -4.00 -4.62
C VAL A 93 -5.91 -4.37 -6.10
N SER A 94 -5.98 -3.37 -7.00
CA SER A 94 -5.99 -3.57 -8.46
C SER A 94 -4.63 -3.95 -9.06
N SER A 95 -3.53 -3.75 -8.33
CA SER A 95 -2.21 -4.25 -8.73
C SER A 95 -2.27 -5.77 -8.99
N PRO A 96 -1.40 -6.38 -9.83
CA PRO A 96 -1.34 -7.85 -9.93
C PRO A 96 -0.52 -8.48 -8.78
N GLU A 97 0.39 -7.75 -8.15
CA GLU A 97 1.31 -8.27 -7.15
C GLU A 97 0.59 -8.63 -5.85
N ASN A 98 0.91 -9.77 -5.24
CA ASN A 98 0.29 -10.19 -3.99
C ASN A 98 1.15 -9.78 -2.79
N THR A 99 0.96 -8.55 -2.30
CA THR A 99 1.74 -7.97 -1.20
C THR A 99 0.99 -8.04 0.13
N LYS A 100 1.70 -7.96 1.27
CA LYS A 100 1.04 -7.83 2.58
C LYS A 100 0.21 -6.55 2.67
N VAL A 101 0.61 -5.49 1.97
CA VAL A 101 -0.11 -4.21 1.92
C VAL A 101 -1.54 -4.41 1.40
N LYS A 102 -1.71 -5.23 0.36
CA LYS A 102 -3.04 -5.57 -0.17
C LYS A 102 -3.95 -6.28 0.82
N LEU A 103 -3.43 -7.20 1.63
CA LEU A 103 -4.22 -7.86 2.68
C LEU A 103 -4.90 -6.82 3.57
N PHE A 104 -4.13 -5.83 4.02
CA PHE A 104 -4.64 -4.77 4.88
C PHE A 104 -5.48 -3.74 4.12
N ALA A 105 -5.19 -3.49 2.84
CA ALA A 105 -6.06 -2.66 1.99
C ALA A 105 -7.45 -3.31 1.81
N TYR A 106 -7.53 -4.62 1.63
CA TYR A 106 -8.81 -5.34 1.65
C TYR A 106 -9.51 -5.24 3.01
N ALA A 107 -8.78 -5.32 4.13
CA ALA A 107 -9.37 -5.13 5.46
C ALA A 107 -9.97 -3.72 5.61
N TYR A 108 -9.28 -2.68 5.15
CA TYR A 108 -9.83 -1.32 5.10
C TYR A 108 -11.07 -1.22 4.18
N LEU A 109 -11.05 -1.82 3.00
CA LEU A 109 -12.21 -1.83 2.09
C LEU A 109 -13.43 -2.54 2.69
N MET A 110 -13.21 -3.64 3.42
CA MET A 110 -14.26 -4.32 4.19
C MET A 110 -14.78 -3.42 5.31
N LYS A 111 -13.90 -2.74 6.05
CA LYS A 111 -14.32 -1.80 7.10
C LYS A 111 -15.10 -0.61 6.55
N LEU A 112 -14.68 -0.10 5.39
CA LEU A 112 -15.40 0.93 4.66
C LEU A 112 -16.79 0.43 4.23
N CYS A 113 -16.91 -0.81 3.73
CA CYS A 113 -18.20 -1.44 3.46
C CYS A 113 -19.11 -1.53 4.70
N GLU A 114 -18.58 -1.87 5.88
CA GLU A 114 -19.36 -1.86 7.14
C GLU A 114 -19.87 -0.45 7.49
N LYS A 115 -19.04 0.58 7.26
CA LYS A 115 -19.34 1.97 7.62
C LYS A 115 -20.28 2.67 6.65
N THR A 116 -20.11 2.46 5.35
CA THR A 116 -20.85 3.19 4.30
C THR A 116 -21.93 2.36 3.61
N GLY A 117 -21.98 1.05 3.88
CA GLY A 117 -22.69 0.10 3.05
C GLY A 117 -21.96 -0.18 1.73
N CYS A 118 -22.16 -1.38 1.19
CA CYS A 118 -21.77 -1.75 -0.17
C CYS A 118 -22.56 -2.99 -0.62
N GLU A 119 -22.50 -3.30 -1.91
CA GLU A 119 -23.14 -4.51 -2.43
C GLU A 119 -22.54 -5.78 -1.81
N HIS A 120 -23.39 -6.74 -1.43
CA HIS A 120 -22.96 -7.96 -0.76
C HIS A 120 -21.88 -8.73 -1.54
N LYS A 121 -22.00 -8.82 -2.87
CA LYS A 121 -20.99 -9.47 -3.72
C LYS A 121 -19.62 -8.80 -3.66
N VAL A 122 -19.56 -7.48 -3.48
CA VAL A 122 -18.31 -6.73 -3.38
C VAL A 122 -17.62 -7.06 -2.07
N TYR A 123 -18.37 -7.06 -0.96
CA TYR A 123 -17.88 -7.49 0.35
C TYR A 123 -17.36 -8.93 0.32
N LEU A 124 -18.10 -9.86 -0.30
CA LEU A 124 -17.65 -11.25 -0.47
C LEU A 124 -16.37 -11.36 -1.30
N GLY A 125 -16.21 -10.52 -2.32
CA GLY A 125 -14.99 -10.41 -3.11
C GLY A 125 -13.79 -10.01 -2.26
N TYR A 126 -13.93 -8.98 -1.41
CA TYR A 126 -12.86 -8.58 -0.49
C TYR A 126 -12.56 -9.66 0.55
N LYS A 127 -13.60 -10.25 1.18
CA LYS A 127 -13.47 -11.37 2.12
C LYS A 127 -12.64 -12.48 1.49
N LYS A 128 -13.00 -12.95 0.29
CA LYS A 128 -12.29 -14.04 -0.41
C LYS A 128 -10.79 -13.74 -0.54
N ASN A 129 -10.40 -12.52 -0.89
CA ASN A 129 -8.98 -12.18 -1.06
C ASN A 129 -8.22 -12.20 0.27
N VAL A 130 -8.80 -11.73 1.37
CA VAL A 130 -8.21 -11.87 2.72
C VAL A 130 -8.01 -13.34 3.11
N LEU A 131 -8.92 -14.21 2.68
CA LEU A 131 -8.85 -15.66 2.93
C LEU A 131 -7.79 -16.36 2.09
N THR A 132 -7.48 -15.89 0.88
CA THR A 132 -6.41 -16.48 0.05
C THR A 132 -5.05 -16.41 0.75
N PHE A 133 -4.79 -15.36 1.54
CA PHE A 133 -3.56 -15.27 2.34
C PHE A 133 -3.47 -16.39 3.38
N LYS A 134 -4.60 -16.87 3.94
CA LYS A 134 -4.64 -18.07 4.81
C LYS A 134 -4.10 -19.31 4.12
N GLN A 135 -4.42 -19.51 2.84
CA GLN A 135 -4.00 -20.72 2.11
C GLN A 135 -2.50 -20.77 1.91
N ILE A 136 -1.86 -19.62 1.65
CA ILE A 136 -0.40 -19.52 1.59
C ILE A 136 0.21 -19.74 2.98
N SER A 137 -0.46 -19.22 4.01
CA SER A 137 -0.04 -19.28 5.41
C SER A 137 -0.08 -20.72 5.95
N LEU A 138 -1.16 -21.48 5.71
CA LEU A 138 -1.36 -22.86 6.19
C LEU A 138 -0.35 -23.89 5.69
N LEU A 139 0.43 -23.58 4.65
CA LEU A 139 1.55 -24.42 4.20
C LEU A 139 2.71 -24.42 5.22
N PHE A 140 2.70 -23.50 6.18
CA PHE A 140 3.71 -23.35 7.24
C PHE A 140 2.99 -23.43 8.61
N ARG A 141 3.47 -24.22 9.59
CA ARG A 141 2.67 -24.63 10.79
C ARG A 141 2.49 -23.55 11.89
N ASN A 142 1.42 -23.74 12.67
CA ASN A 142 1.02 -23.20 14.00
C ASN A 142 0.71 -21.69 14.11
N SER A 143 -0.59 -21.32 14.08
CA SER A 143 -1.15 -19.95 14.24
C SER A 143 -0.43 -18.83 13.48
N GLN A 144 -0.99 -18.47 12.32
CA GLN A 144 -0.34 -17.59 11.36
C GLN A 144 -0.71 -16.14 11.62
N GLU A 145 0.29 -15.32 11.94
CA GLU A 145 0.17 -13.86 11.99
C GLU A 145 0.85 -13.25 10.76
N VAL A 146 0.12 -12.39 10.05
CA VAL A 146 0.72 -11.52 9.03
C VAL A 146 0.83 -10.14 9.63
N THR A 147 2.03 -9.55 9.61
CA THR A 147 2.28 -8.19 10.11
C THR A 147 2.78 -7.26 9.02
N TYR A 148 2.39 -5.99 9.14
CA TYR A 148 2.81 -4.88 8.28
C TYR A 148 2.79 -3.59 9.10
N THR A 149 3.84 -2.78 9.00
CA THR A 149 3.87 -1.44 9.59
C THR A 149 3.71 -0.43 8.47
N SER A 150 2.65 0.39 8.52
CA SER A 150 2.40 1.40 7.50
C SER A 150 3.38 2.57 7.61
N ALA A 151 3.44 3.40 6.57
CA ALA A 151 4.27 4.61 6.61
C ALA A 151 3.81 5.60 7.70
N LEU A 152 2.53 5.58 8.10
CA LEU A 152 2.03 6.32 9.27
C LEU A 152 2.39 5.68 10.62
N GLN A 153 3.29 4.69 10.63
CA GLN A 153 3.80 3.98 11.80
C GLN A 153 2.76 3.13 12.55
N LYS A 154 1.63 2.83 11.90
CA LYS A 154 0.59 1.95 12.47
C LYS A 154 0.93 0.49 12.24
N VAL A 155 0.86 -0.31 13.30
CA VAL A 155 1.15 -1.75 13.26
C VAL A 155 -0.11 -2.52 12.93
N HIS A 156 -0.15 -3.09 11.73
CA HIS A 156 -1.22 -3.94 11.25
C HIS A 156 -0.88 -5.40 11.48
N LYS A 157 -1.84 -6.16 11.98
CA LYS A 157 -1.69 -7.58 12.24
C LYS A 157 -2.96 -8.35 11.87
N ALA A 158 -2.84 -9.36 11.02
CA ALA A 158 -3.93 -10.30 10.74
C ALA A 158 -3.61 -11.64 11.41
N VAL A 159 -4.48 -12.09 12.31
CA VAL A 159 -4.36 -13.36 13.04
C VAL A 159 -5.39 -14.34 12.49
N TYR A 160 -4.92 -15.48 11.98
CA TYR A 160 -5.77 -16.51 11.40
C TYR A 160 -6.09 -17.60 12.42
N PHE A 161 -7.37 -17.71 12.78
CA PHE A 161 -7.92 -18.78 13.61
C PHE A 161 -8.54 -19.88 12.73
N ILE A 162 -9.10 -20.91 13.38
CA ILE A 162 -9.79 -22.03 12.71
C ILE A 162 -11.09 -21.56 12.05
N ASP A 163 -11.83 -20.66 12.71
CA ASP A 163 -13.18 -20.20 12.39
C ASP A 163 -13.26 -18.74 11.89
N LYS A 164 -12.21 -17.94 12.13
CA LYS A 164 -12.18 -16.52 11.76
C LYS A 164 -10.78 -15.98 11.48
N VAL A 165 -10.74 -14.76 10.95
CA VAL A 165 -9.57 -13.90 10.87
C VAL A 165 -9.86 -12.63 11.67
N VAL A 166 -8.94 -12.23 12.54
CA VAL A 166 -9.05 -10.96 13.24
C VAL A 166 -7.91 -10.05 12.78
N VAL A 167 -8.26 -8.89 12.26
CA VAL A 167 -7.33 -7.83 11.88
C VAL A 167 -7.26 -6.83 13.03
N TYR A 168 -6.04 -6.54 13.46
CA TYR A 168 -5.70 -5.55 14.47
C TYR A 168 -4.92 -4.40 13.85
N ILE A 169 -5.13 -3.20 14.37
CA ILE A 169 -4.32 -2.02 14.11
C ILE A 169 -3.91 -1.45 15.47
N ASP A 170 -2.61 -1.29 15.72
CA ASP A 170 -2.06 -0.83 17.00
C ASP A 170 -2.59 -1.62 18.22
N ASN A 171 -2.75 -2.94 18.04
CA ASN A 171 -3.32 -3.90 19.00
C ASN A 171 -4.82 -3.78 19.28
N GLU A 172 -5.53 -2.86 18.61
CA GLU A 172 -6.99 -2.77 18.68
C GLU A 172 -7.64 -3.60 17.57
N ALA A 173 -8.71 -4.32 17.91
CA ALA A 173 -9.44 -5.12 16.93
C ALA A 173 -10.16 -4.20 15.92
N PHE A 174 -9.68 -4.23 14.67
CA PHE A 174 -10.19 -3.40 13.59
C PHE A 174 -11.34 -4.07 12.82
N LEU A 175 -11.17 -5.37 12.52
CA LEU A 175 -12.12 -6.15 11.72
C LEU A 175 -12.08 -7.62 12.13
N THR A 176 -13.23 -8.26 12.23
CA THR A 176 -13.34 -9.73 12.42
C THR A 176 -14.11 -10.34 11.26
N ILE A 177 -13.52 -11.35 10.64
CA ILE A 177 -14.04 -12.01 9.44
C ILE A 177 -14.24 -13.49 9.76
N HIS A 178 -15.48 -13.93 9.84
CA HIS A 178 -15.81 -15.35 10.01
C HIS A 178 -15.72 -16.09 8.67
N PHE A 179 -15.27 -17.35 8.67
CA PHE A 179 -15.26 -18.19 7.46
C PHE A 179 -16.68 -18.51 7.01
#